data_AF-A0A2M7EA71-F1
#
_entry.id   AF-A0A2M7EA71-F1
#
_cell.length_a   1.000
_cell.length_b   1.000
_cell.length_c   1.000
_cell.angle_alpha   90.00
_cell.angle_beta   90.00
_cell.angle_gamma   90.00
#
_symmetry.space_group_name_H-M   'P 1'
#
loop_
_entity.id
_entity.type
_entity.pdbx_description
1 polymer ?
#
loop_
_entity_poly.entity_id
_entity_poly.type
_entity_poly.pdbx_seq_one_letter_code
_entity_poly.pdbx_strand_id
1 'polypeptide(L)' 'MEIICEVSKNIPKNIKAQYQNVYWKGIAGLRNRIIHEYFGVDIKIIWHIIKEELPPLKKQMVQILKKTKR' A
#
# COMPACT_ATOMS: atom_id res chain seq x y z
N MET A 1 -9.25 -3.71 -0.15
CA MET A 1 -8.27 -2.59 -0.25
C MET A 1 -8.28 -1.68 0.96
N GLU A 2 -9.46 -1.32 1.45
CA GLU A 2 -9.64 -0.44 2.62
C GLU A 2 -8.91 -0.93 3.88
N ILE A 3 -8.97 -2.24 4.17
CA ILE A 3 -8.24 -2.87 5.29
C ILE A 3 -6.72 -2.70 5.17
N ILE A 4 -6.16 -2.82 3.96
CA ILE A 4 -4.71 -2.69 3.73
C ILE A 4 -4.26 -1.24 4.01
N CYS A 5 -5.06 -0.26 3.59
CA CYS A 5 -4.79 1.15 3.82
C CYS A 5 -4.85 1.49 5.32
N GLU A 6 -5.85 0.97 6.02
CA GLU A 6 -6.06 1.23 7.44
C GLU A 6 -4.96 0.63 8.31
N VAL A 7 -4.58 -0.62 8.05
CA VAL A 7 -3.48 -1.29 8.76
C VAL A 7 -2.13 -0.61 8.49
N SER A 8 -1.93 -0.06 7.29
CA SER A 8 -0.69 0.67 6.95
C SER A 8 -0.49 1.95 7.76
N LYS A 9 -1.57 2.60 8.24
CA LYS A 9 -1.46 3.77 9.12
C LYS A 9 -0.86 3.39 10.47
N ASN A 10 -1.20 2.22 10.99
CA ASN A 10 -0.77 1.70 12.28
C ASN A 10 0.69 1.20 12.29
N ILE A 11 1.36 1.15 11.14
CA ILE A 11 2.78 0.80 11.09
C ILE A 11 3.60 1.90 11.81
N PRO A 12 4.44 1.53 12.80
CA PRO A 12 5.26 2.46 13.58
C PRO A 12 6.18 3.34 12.72
N LYS A 13 6.43 4.57 13.17
CA LYS A 13 7.24 5.56 12.44
C LYS A 13 8.69 5.11 12.25
N ASN A 14 9.29 4.40 13.21
CA ASN A 14 10.63 3.84 13.10
C ASN A 14 10.75 2.81 11.97
N ILE A 15 9.73 1.95 11.80
CA ILE A 15 9.68 0.99 10.68
C ILE A 15 9.52 1.74 9.35
N LYS A 16 8.64 2.75 9.28
CA LYS A 16 8.50 3.57 8.07
C LYS A 16 9.80 4.29 7.70
N ALA A 17 10.53 4.79 8.71
CA ALA A 17 11.81 5.46 8.53
C ALA A 17 12.95 4.51 8.11
N GLN A 18 12.90 3.25 8.55
CA GLN A 18 13.88 2.22 8.18
C GLN A 18 13.68 1.69 6.74
N TYR A 19 12.44 1.72 6.25
CA TYR A 19 12.07 1.22 4.92
C TYR A 19 11.53 2.34 4.04
N GLN A 20 12.36 3.35 3.77
CA GLN A 20 12.00 4.51 2.93
C GLN A 20 11.77 4.16 1.45
N ASN A 21 12.28 2.99 1.02
CA ASN A 21 12.06 2.42 -0.30
C ASN A 21 10.61 1.94 -0.53
N VAL A 22 9.81 1.84 0.53
CA VAL A 22 8.37 1.57 0.43
C VAL A 22 7.63 2.91 0.37
N TYR A 23 6.78 3.07 -0.64
CA TYR A 23 6.01 4.30 -0.83
C TYR A 23 4.80 4.37 0.13
N TRP A 24 5.08 4.52 1.44
CA TRP A 24 4.09 4.51 2.53
C TRP A 24 2.95 5.51 2.34
N LYS A 25 3.27 6.71 1.83
CA LYS A 25 2.27 7.74 1.55
C LYS A 25 1.32 7.32 0.42
N GLY A 26 1.81 6.65 -0.61
CA GLY A 26 0.96 6.11 -1.68
C GLY A 26 0.07 4.97 -1.22
N ILE A 27 0.57 4.09 -0.34
CA ILE A 27 -0.22 2.99 0.22
C ILE A 27 -1.36 3.54 1.10
N ALA A 28 -1.06 4.54 1.95
CA ALA A 28 -2.08 5.20 2.76
C ALA A 28 -3.07 6.02 1.92
N GLY A 29 -2.60 6.60 0.82
CA GLY A 29 -3.37 7.38 -0.15
C GLY A 29 -4.14 6.55 -1.17
N LEU A 30 -3.98 5.22 -1.19
CA LEU A 30 -4.62 4.34 -2.15
C LEU A 30 -6.16 4.40 -2.05
N ARG A 31 -6.68 4.56 -0.82
CA ARG A 31 -8.09 4.82 -0.57
C ARG A 31 -8.55 6.13 -1.22
N ASN A 32 -7.75 7.19 -1.14
CA ASN A 32 -8.06 8.47 -1.75
C ASN A 32 -7.99 8.39 -3.28
N ARG A 33 -7.01 7.68 -3.85
CA ARG A 33 -6.92 7.47 -5.30
C ARG A 33 -8.13 6.69 -5.83
N ILE A 34 -8.50 5.61 -5.14
CA ILE A 34 -9.69 4.82 -5.45
C ILE A 34 -10.97 5.69 -5.33
N ILE A 35 -11.19 6.39 -4.22
CA ILE A 35 -12.39 7.21 -3.95
C ILE A 35 -12.50 8.46 -4.82
N HIS A 36 -11.40 9.15 -5.13
CA HIS A 36 -11.44 10.34 -5.99
C HIS A 36 -11.68 10.00 -7.46
N GLU A 37 -11.30 8.79 -7.91
CA GLU A 37 -11.58 8.31 -9.27
C GLU A 37 -12.95 7.61 -9.40
N TYR A 38 -13.70 7.46 -8.31
CA TYR A 38 -15.06 6.89 -8.32
C TYR A 38 -16.11 7.77 -9.03
N PHE A 39 -15.77 8.97 -9.50
CA PHE A 39 -16.69 9.82 -10.30
C PHE A 39 -16.84 9.43 -11.77
N GLY A 40 -16.20 8.33 -12.20
CA GLY A 40 -16.45 7.68 -13.47
C GLY A 40 -15.62 6.41 -13.49
N VAL A 41 -16.27 5.24 -13.42
CA VAL A 41 -15.65 3.93 -13.17
C VAL A 41 -14.51 3.66 -14.14
N ASP A 42 -13.29 4.06 -13.79
CA ASP A 42 -12.10 3.65 -14.53
C ASP A 42 -11.59 2.35 -13.90
N ILE A 43 -12.35 1.29 -14.15
CA ILE A 43 -12.03 -0.09 -13.75
C ILE A 43 -10.61 -0.48 -14.16
N LYS A 44 -10.05 0.19 -15.17
CA LYS A 44 -8.66 0.04 -15.60
C LYS A 44 -7.67 0.43 -14.52
N ILE A 45 -7.95 1.47 -13.73
CA ILE A 45 -7.07 1.91 -12.66
C ILE A 45 -7.12 0.92 -11.50
N ILE A 46 -8.30 0.43 -11.13
CA ILE A 46 -8.44 -0.63 -10.14
C ILE A 46 -7.71 -1.90 -10.60
N TRP A 47 -7.86 -2.28 -11.87
CA TRP A 47 -7.17 -3.42 -12.44
C TRP A 47 -5.66 -3.26 -12.43
N HIS A 48 -5.16 -2.08 -12.81
CA HIS A 48 -3.74 -1.72 -12.78
C HIS A 48 -3.18 -1.80 -11.35
N ILE A 49 -3.88 -1.23 -10.36
CA ILE A 49 -3.47 -1.31 -8.96
C ILE A 49 -3.38 -2.77 -8.49
N ILE A 50 -4.38 -3.60 -8.83
CA ILE A 50 -4.42 -5.02 -8.44
C ILE A 50 -3.29 -5.82 -9.10
N LYS A 51 -3.01 -5.57 -10.38
CA LYS A 51 -2.04 -6.34 -11.17
C LYS A 51 -0.61 -5.87 -11.01
N GLU A 52 -0.39 -4.56 -10.93
CA GLU A 52 0.94 -3.97 -11.02
C GLU A 52 1.44 -3.44 -9.67
N GLU A 53 0.58 -2.80 -8.87
CA GLU A 53 1.02 -2.15 -7.62
C GLU A 53 0.94 -3.08 -6.38
N LEU A 54 -0.09 -3.93 -6.29
CA LEU A 54 -0.27 -4.82 -5.13
C LEU A 54 0.77 -5.93 -4.99
N PRO A 55 1.20 -6.65 -6.05
CA PRO A 55 2.20 -7.71 -5.91
C PRO A 55 3.57 -7.25 -5.38
N PRO A 56 4.19 -6.16 -5.87
CA PRO A 56 5.45 -5.68 -5.32
C PRO A 56 5.27 -5.19 -3.87
N LEU A 57 4.14 -4.54 -3.56
CA LEU A 57 3.83 -4.14 -2.19
C LEU A 57 3.78 -5.34 -1.24
N LYS A 58 3.08 -6.41 -1.63
CA LYS A 58 3.02 -7.66 -0.84
C LYS A 58 4.42 -8.23 -0.61
N LYS A 59 5.28 -8.27 -1.63
CA LYS A 59 6.66 -8.75 -1.50
C LYS A 59 7.44 -7.90 -0.48
N GLN A 60 7.34 -6.58 -0.57
CA GLN A 60 7.99 -5.67 0.38
C GLN A 60 7.51 -5.89 1.81
N MET A 61 6.20 -6.02 2.04
CA MET A 61 5.64 -6.29 3.37
C MET A 61 6.13 -7.62 3.95
N VAL A 62 6.19 -8.68 3.14
CA VAL A 62 6.71 -9.99 3.57
C VAL A 62 8.19 -9.91 3.94
N GLN A 63 8.99 -9.15 3.20
CA GLN A 63 10.41 -8.94 3.52
C GLN A 63 10.59 -8.18 4.84
N ILE A 64 9.79 -7.14 5.06
CA ILE A 64 9.80 -6.38 6.33
C ILE A 64 9.44 -7.32 7.49
N LEU A 65 8.35 -8.09 7.37
CA LEU A 65 7.93 -9.05 8.40
C LEU A 65 9.01 -10.09 8.74
N LYS A 66 9.71 -10.61 7.73
CA LYS A 66 10.82 -11.54 7.93
C LYS A 66 12.01 -10.91 8.66
N LYS A 67 12.30 -9.64 8.39
CA LYS A 67 13.38 -8.90 9.05
C LYS A 67 13.05 -8.47 10.47
N THR A 68 11.77 -8.21 10.77
CA THR A 68 11.32 -7.78 12.10
C THR A 68 11.04 -8.94 13.06
N LYS A 69 10.81 -10.17 12.57
CA LYS A 69 10.65 -11.39 13.40
C LYS A 69 11.99 -12.03 13.81
N ARG A 70 13.12 -11.41 13.51
CA ARG A 70 14.46 -11.87 13.85
C ARG A 70 15.04 -10.95 14.92
#